data_AF-A0A364N4F1-F1
#
_entry.id   AF-A0A364N4F1-F1
#
_cell.length_a   1.000
_cell.length_b   1.000
_cell.length_c   1.000
_cell.angle_alpha   90.00
_cell.angle_beta   90.00
_cell.angle_gamma   90.00
#
_symmetry.space_group_name_H-M   'P 1'
#
loop_
_entity.id
_entity.type
_entity.pdbx_description
1 polymer ?
#
loop_
_entity_poly.entity_id
_entity_poly.type
_entity_poly.pdbx_seq_one_letter_code
_entity_poly.pdbx_strand_id
1 'polypeptide(L)'
;MASLLTIPLELLVAISAYLPTQDLGSLRLACKQTEKSLYEWFSKEFFSKKQFMLTHTSLQALVDISKHVGLSKKLTHVIIATNVFEEMPLRFRDEDSAACYIQGYEDQKALLNTGVDREMLTEAFQRLENLQTIGIRDFDSHSRVRDGRSWTSWGATTVYRETGIRLNVSDRNQARYAPEVSSRFASRVFSSILYSLGKANRQPPEFEHVISNNEAFLRWLSEPASVAALQSAAFLNPVPIALPRLKNLELGQLSVRPGVLHSVVSKFAPTLQDLSLWRINLQSITPVPSGHKPNFWKDLFNQLSKIPQLNINRLKVGMLQQDHMFVNFKEDEEGSKPSKEKEYSGKDMYKFWVQLKEQVSVEWPPEPVFASDDGSDEDEDMDDEDEHLDSEDEEDDEDDDE
;
A
#
# COMPACT_ATOMS: atom_id res chain seq x y z
N MET A 1 -45.05 27.59 -2.05
CA MET A 1 -43.64 27.69 -2.45
C MET A 1 -43.04 26.30 -2.47
N ALA A 2 -42.38 25.90 -3.55
CA ALA A 2 -41.69 24.61 -3.62
C ALA A 2 -40.54 24.60 -2.59
N SER A 3 -40.41 23.52 -1.84
CA SER A 3 -39.33 23.35 -0.85
C SER A 3 -38.48 22.15 -1.23
N LEU A 4 -37.19 22.19 -0.90
CA LEU A 4 -36.33 21.02 -1.05
C LEU A 4 -36.82 19.83 -0.20
N LEU A 5 -37.67 20.07 0.80
CA LEU A 5 -38.28 19.01 1.62
C LEU A 5 -39.52 18.37 0.97
N THR A 6 -40.04 18.95 -0.12
CA THR A 6 -41.22 18.41 -0.82
C THR A 6 -40.85 17.49 -1.98
N ILE A 7 -39.57 17.36 -2.33
CA ILE A 7 -39.11 16.42 -3.35
C ILE A 7 -38.90 15.02 -2.74
N PRO A 8 -39.04 13.95 -3.53
CA PRO A 8 -38.68 12.59 -3.12
C PRO A 8 -37.23 12.50 -2.60
N LEU A 9 -37.00 11.63 -1.61
CA LEU A 9 -35.68 11.45 -0.98
C LEU A 9 -34.61 11.08 -2.01
N GLU A 10 -34.97 10.27 -3.00
CA GLU A 10 -34.09 9.82 -4.07
C GLU A 10 -33.56 11.01 -4.89
N LEU A 11 -34.41 12.00 -5.16
CA LEU A 11 -34.00 13.22 -5.86
C LEU A 11 -33.11 14.10 -4.98
N LEU A 12 -33.41 14.21 -3.69
CA LEU A 12 -32.56 14.94 -2.74
C LEU A 12 -31.17 14.30 -2.65
N VAL A 13 -31.09 12.97 -2.60
CA VAL A 13 -29.83 12.21 -2.62
C VAL A 13 -29.10 12.42 -3.94
N ALA A 14 -29.79 12.35 -5.08
CA ALA A 14 -29.19 12.58 -6.39
C ALA A 14 -28.59 13.98 -6.51
N ILE A 15 -29.32 15.04 -6.10
CA ILE A 15 -28.80 16.42 -6.05
C ILE A 15 -27.56 16.48 -5.14
N SER A 16 -27.62 15.84 -3.97
CA SER A 16 -26.51 15.84 -3.02
C SER A 16 -25.25 15.18 -3.58
N ALA A 17 -25.36 14.25 -4.53
CA ALA A 17 -24.23 13.59 -5.17
C ALA A 17 -23.39 14.54 -6.05
N TYR A 18 -24.00 15.60 -6.58
CA TYR A 18 -23.33 16.59 -7.44
C TYR A 18 -22.71 17.77 -6.67
N LEU A 19 -22.95 17.87 -5.36
CA LEU A 19 -22.42 18.97 -4.55
C LEU A 19 -20.95 18.74 -4.17
N PRO A 20 -20.10 19.79 -4.13
CA PRO A 20 -18.83 19.72 -3.44
C PRO A 20 -19.01 19.35 -1.96
N THR A 21 -17.97 18.78 -1.32
CA THR A 21 -18.06 18.34 0.09
C THR A 21 -18.49 19.47 1.03
N GLN A 22 -18.01 20.70 0.77
CA GLN A 22 -18.39 21.88 1.56
C GLN A 22 -19.89 22.18 1.46
N ASP A 23 -20.44 22.19 0.25
CA ASP A 23 -21.86 22.48 0.00
C ASP A 23 -22.77 21.36 0.47
N LEU A 24 -22.34 20.10 0.34
CA LEU A 24 -23.03 18.97 0.93
C LEU A 24 -23.10 19.09 2.46
N GLY A 25 -22.01 19.53 3.09
CA GLY A 25 -21.98 19.84 4.52
C GLY A 25 -23.00 20.91 4.89
N SER A 26 -23.00 22.03 4.17
CA SER A 26 -23.94 23.13 4.35
C SER A 26 -25.40 22.69 4.15
N LEU A 27 -25.68 21.91 3.10
CA LEU A 27 -27.00 21.35 2.81
C LEU A 27 -27.49 20.46 3.97
N ARG A 28 -26.63 19.56 4.47
CA ARG A 28 -26.98 18.70 5.62
C ARG A 28 -27.32 19.52 6.86
N LEU A 29 -26.61 20.63 7.08
CA LEU A 29 -26.80 21.48 8.25
C LEU A 29 -27.93 22.51 8.09
N ALA A 30 -28.57 22.61 6.92
CA ALA A 30 -29.64 23.57 6.67
C ALA A 30 -30.86 23.36 7.59
N CYS A 31 -31.26 22.10 7.85
CA CYS A 31 -32.28 21.79 8.85
C CYS A 31 -32.21 20.32 9.33
N LYS A 32 -32.82 20.03 10.49
CA LYS A 32 -32.83 18.67 11.10
C LYS A 32 -33.43 17.58 10.19
N GLN A 33 -34.44 17.94 9.38
CA GLN A 33 -35.07 16.99 8.47
C GLN A 33 -34.11 16.60 7.34
N THR A 34 -33.47 17.57 6.70
CA THR A 34 -32.45 17.32 5.68
C THR A 34 -31.27 16.52 6.24
N GLU A 35 -30.80 16.86 7.44
CA GLU A 35 -29.74 16.13 8.14
C GLU A 35 -30.09 14.64 8.28
N LYS A 36 -31.27 14.35 8.84
CA LYS A 36 -31.76 12.98 9.04
C LYS A 36 -31.97 12.24 7.73
N SER A 37 -32.53 12.92 6.71
CA SER A 37 -32.78 12.34 5.38
C SER A 37 -31.48 11.93 4.68
N LEU A 38 -30.44 12.77 4.76
CA LEU A 38 -29.16 12.51 4.09
C LEU A 38 -28.18 11.70 4.94
N TYR A 39 -28.47 11.48 6.24
CA TYR A 39 -27.55 10.87 7.19
C TYR A 39 -26.99 9.51 6.73
N GLU A 40 -27.84 8.62 6.24
CA GLU A 40 -27.41 7.27 5.85
C GLU A 40 -26.41 7.32 4.69
N TRP A 41 -26.71 8.09 3.65
CA TRP A 41 -25.83 8.28 2.49
C TRP A 41 -24.54 8.99 2.86
N PHE A 42 -24.64 10.11 3.59
CA PHE A 42 -23.49 10.87 4.03
C PHE A 42 -22.56 10.02 4.91
N SER A 43 -23.12 9.33 5.90
CA SER A 43 -22.30 8.54 6.83
C SER A 43 -21.64 7.35 6.14
N LYS A 44 -22.32 6.70 5.20
CA LYS A 44 -21.71 5.64 4.37
C LYS A 44 -20.59 6.19 3.49
N GLU A 45 -20.82 7.30 2.80
CA GLU A 45 -19.84 7.88 1.89
C GLU A 45 -18.57 8.32 2.63
N PHE A 46 -18.71 9.04 3.73
CA PHE A 46 -17.57 9.66 4.42
C PHE A 46 -17.00 8.83 5.56
N PHE A 47 -17.80 7.97 6.22
CA PHE A 47 -17.40 7.30 7.47
C PHE A 47 -17.30 5.78 7.37
N SER A 48 -17.60 5.12 6.24
CA SER A 48 -17.34 3.67 6.12
C SER A 48 -15.85 3.33 6.14
N LYS A 49 -15.05 4.15 5.44
CA LYS A 49 -13.60 4.01 5.33
C LYS A 49 -12.94 5.35 5.64
N LYS A 50 -12.03 5.39 6.61
CA LYS A 50 -11.28 6.60 6.98
C LYS A 50 -9.80 6.35 7.18
N GLN A 51 -9.00 7.34 6.78
CA GLN A 51 -7.54 7.34 6.82
C GLN A 51 -7.09 8.46 7.75
N PHE A 52 -6.21 8.10 8.67
CA PHE A 52 -5.65 8.98 9.69
C PHE A 52 -4.13 8.89 9.64
N MET A 53 -3.45 9.85 10.24
CA MET A 53 -2.01 9.78 10.48
C MET A 53 -1.73 9.77 11.98
N LEU A 54 -0.51 9.38 12.38
CA LEU A 54 -0.11 9.41 13.78
C LEU A 54 0.29 10.82 14.22
N THR A 55 -0.70 11.71 14.33
CA THR A 55 -0.59 13.02 14.99
C THR A 55 -1.71 13.16 15.99
N HIS A 56 -1.50 13.98 17.03
CA HIS A 56 -2.50 14.18 18.08
C HIS A 56 -3.85 14.60 17.49
N THR A 57 -3.88 15.64 16.65
CA THR A 57 -5.12 16.15 16.04
C THR A 57 -5.82 15.09 15.18
N SER A 58 -5.07 14.29 14.40
CA SER A 58 -5.66 13.25 13.55
C SER A 58 -6.20 12.07 14.37
N LEU A 59 -5.51 11.65 15.42
CA LEU A 59 -5.99 10.59 16.30
C LEU A 59 -7.14 11.06 17.19
N GLN A 60 -7.16 12.32 17.60
CA GLN A 60 -8.29 12.90 18.34
C GLN A 60 -9.56 12.86 17.49
N ALA A 61 -9.48 13.20 16.20
CA ALA A 61 -10.62 13.08 15.30
C ALA A 61 -11.13 11.62 15.21
N LEU A 62 -10.25 10.62 15.22
CA LEU A 62 -10.63 9.21 15.27
C LEU A 62 -11.32 8.86 16.60
N VAL A 63 -10.78 9.34 17.73
CA VAL A 63 -11.39 9.16 19.07
C VAL A 63 -12.79 9.78 19.11
N ASP A 64 -12.97 11.00 18.61
CA ASP A 64 -14.25 11.69 18.59
C ASP A 64 -15.28 10.95 17.72
N ILE A 65 -14.86 10.45 16.55
CA ILE A 65 -15.69 9.60 15.69
C ILE A 65 -16.09 8.31 16.42
N SER A 66 -15.15 7.69 17.14
CA SER A 66 -15.40 6.46 17.90
C SER A 66 -16.40 6.67 19.06
N LYS A 67 -16.47 7.88 19.62
CA LYS A 67 -17.43 8.25 20.68
C LYS A 67 -18.81 8.65 20.14
N HIS A 68 -18.89 9.01 18.86
CA HIS A 68 -20.14 9.47 18.27
C HIS A 68 -21.17 8.34 18.14
N VAL A 69 -22.40 8.56 18.61
CA VAL A 69 -23.48 7.55 18.72
C VAL A 69 -23.82 6.81 17.42
N GLY A 70 -23.81 7.52 16.29
CA GLY A 70 -24.08 6.93 14.97
C GLY A 70 -22.83 6.62 14.12
N LEU A 71 -21.89 7.56 13.99
CA LEU A 71 -20.73 7.44 13.09
C LEU A 71 -19.76 6.32 13.49
N SER A 72 -19.60 6.03 14.80
CA SER A 72 -18.79 4.91 15.29
C SER A 72 -19.23 3.56 14.69
N LYS A 73 -20.53 3.39 14.48
CA LYS A 73 -21.12 2.17 13.90
C LYS A 73 -20.93 2.08 12.39
N LYS A 74 -20.63 3.19 11.72
CA LYS A 74 -20.44 3.25 10.27
C LYS A 74 -19.01 2.94 9.88
N LEU A 75 -18.04 3.21 10.75
CA LEU A 75 -16.62 3.01 10.50
C LEU A 75 -16.23 1.54 10.59
N THR A 76 -16.13 0.90 9.42
CA THR A 76 -15.75 -0.51 9.26
C THR A 76 -14.30 -0.68 8.85
N HIS A 77 -13.68 0.34 8.26
CA HIS A 77 -12.31 0.27 7.75
C HIS A 77 -11.51 1.51 8.19
N VAL A 78 -10.49 1.30 9.03
CA VAL A 78 -9.59 2.37 9.50
C VAL A 78 -8.20 2.15 8.93
N ILE A 79 -7.67 3.16 8.24
CA ILE A 79 -6.30 3.18 7.73
C ILE A 79 -5.48 4.13 8.58
N ILE A 80 -4.29 3.70 9.01
CA ILE A 80 -3.26 4.60 9.52
C ILE A 80 -2.18 4.73 8.46
N ALA A 81 -2.06 5.93 7.91
CA ALA A 81 -1.08 6.23 6.89
C ALA A 81 0.30 6.53 7.47
N THR A 82 1.32 6.35 6.65
CA THR A 82 2.73 6.60 6.99
C THR A 82 3.15 8.07 6.84
N ASN A 83 2.21 9.02 6.96
CA ASN A 83 2.56 10.45 6.95
C ASN A 83 3.46 10.80 8.14
N VAL A 84 4.63 11.36 7.85
CA VAL A 84 5.62 11.76 8.84
C VAL A 84 6.12 13.18 8.54
N PHE A 85 6.38 13.97 9.58
CA PHE A 85 7.10 15.24 9.44
C PHE A 85 8.58 14.97 9.13
N GLU A 86 9.14 15.73 8.20
CA GLU A 86 10.54 15.61 7.81
C GLU A 86 11.44 16.51 8.66
N GLU A 87 12.71 16.14 8.80
CA GLU A 87 13.72 16.99 9.42
C GLU A 87 14.13 18.13 8.47
N MET A 88 14.41 19.30 9.03
CA MET A 88 14.83 20.51 8.31
C MET A 88 16.17 20.31 7.55
N PRO A 89 16.44 21.06 6.46
CA PRO A 89 15.79 22.32 6.05
C PRO A 89 14.63 22.17 5.07
N LEU A 90 13.55 22.91 5.33
CA LEU A 90 12.41 23.11 4.43
C LEU A 90 12.23 24.61 4.17
N ARG A 91 11.64 24.96 3.00
CA ARG A 91 11.27 26.34 2.67
C ARG A 91 9.81 26.58 3.01
N PHE A 92 9.55 27.61 3.81
CA PHE A 92 8.21 28.01 4.21
C PHE A 92 7.83 29.35 3.59
N ARG A 93 6.53 29.59 3.46
CA ARG A 93 5.99 30.85 2.93
C ARG A 93 6.15 32.03 3.89
N ASP A 94 6.07 31.78 5.20
CA ASP A 94 6.13 32.77 6.28
C ASP A 94 6.62 32.11 7.59
N GLU A 95 6.94 32.94 8.58
CA GLU A 95 7.46 32.50 9.89
C GLU A 95 6.44 31.67 10.67
N ASP A 96 5.16 32.02 10.61
CA ASP A 96 4.06 31.29 11.27
C ASP A 96 3.96 29.86 10.73
N SER A 97 4.07 29.69 9.41
CA SER A 97 4.06 28.39 8.74
C SER A 97 5.24 27.52 9.17
N ALA A 98 6.41 28.13 9.31
CA ALA A 98 7.60 27.44 9.82
C ALA A 98 7.41 27.01 11.28
N ALA A 99 6.91 27.91 12.14
CA ALA A 99 6.62 27.62 13.54
C ALA A 99 5.57 26.50 13.70
N CYS A 100 4.48 26.55 12.93
CA CYS A 100 3.46 25.50 12.90
C CYS A 100 4.04 24.14 12.48
N TYR A 101 4.91 24.11 11.48
CA TYR A 101 5.54 22.87 11.04
C TYR A 101 6.50 22.30 12.10
N ILE A 102 7.34 23.15 12.69
CA ILE A 102 8.28 22.75 13.76
C ILE A 102 7.49 22.20 14.96
N GLN A 103 6.43 22.88 15.38
CA GLN A 103 5.56 22.40 16.45
C GLN A 103 4.92 21.05 16.10
N GLY A 104 4.40 20.89 14.88
CA GLY A 104 3.82 19.63 14.42
C GLY A 104 4.82 18.47 14.41
N TYR A 105 6.06 18.73 14.01
CA TYR A 105 7.16 17.75 14.08
C TYR A 105 7.44 17.33 15.53
N GLU A 106 7.63 18.29 16.44
CA GLU A 106 7.89 17.99 17.86
C GLU A 106 6.71 17.30 18.55
N ASP A 107 5.47 17.68 18.21
CA ASP A 107 4.26 17.04 18.73
C ASP A 107 4.13 15.60 18.24
N GLN A 108 4.37 15.33 16.95
CA GLN A 108 4.38 13.96 16.42
C GLN A 108 5.49 13.15 17.11
N LYS A 109 6.66 13.75 17.32
CA LYS A 109 7.78 13.13 18.02
C LYS A 109 7.43 12.74 19.45
N ALA A 110 6.88 13.69 20.20
CA ALA A 110 6.44 13.48 21.57
C ALA A 110 5.34 12.42 21.66
N LEU A 111 4.35 12.46 20.76
CA LEU A 111 3.23 11.51 20.73
C LEU A 111 3.71 10.05 20.62
N LEU A 112 4.66 9.75 19.72
CA LEU A 112 5.14 8.38 19.53
C LEU A 112 6.13 7.93 20.61
N ASN A 113 6.93 8.85 21.17
CA ASN A 113 7.92 8.53 22.20
C ASN A 113 7.27 8.31 23.57
N THR A 114 6.19 9.02 23.86
CA THR A 114 5.42 8.87 25.11
C THR A 114 4.44 7.69 25.06
N GLY A 115 4.14 7.17 23.86
CA GLY A 115 3.17 6.09 23.66
C GLY A 115 1.72 6.56 23.68
N VAL A 116 1.46 7.88 23.71
CA VAL A 116 0.11 8.44 23.67
C VAL A 116 -0.62 8.05 22.38
N ASP A 117 0.10 7.87 21.27
CA ASP A 117 -0.46 7.31 20.03
C ASP A 117 -1.19 5.97 20.28
N ARG A 118 -0.57 5.07 21.05
CA ARG A 118 -1.14 3.77 21.38
C ARG A 118 -2.34 3.89 22.29
N GLU A 119 -2.34 4.84 23.23
CA GLU A 119 -3.46 5.07 24.12
C GLU A 119 -4.69 5.59 23.38
N MET A 120 -4.51 6.58 22.51
CA MET A 120 -5.59 7.13 21.67
C MET A 120 -6.15 6.07 20.70
N LEU A 121 -5.28 5.30 20.05
CA LEU A 121 -5.70 4.19 19.18
C LEU A 121 -6.45 3.12 19.97
N THR A 122 -5.97 2.75 21.16
CA THR A 122 -6.66 1.80 22.05
C THR A 122 -8.05 2.30 22.40
N GLU A 123 -8.16 3.56 22.82
CA GLU A 123 -9.43 4.20 23.18
C GLU A 123 -10.43 4.18 22.02
N ALA A 124 -9.97 4.49 20.80
CA ALA A 124 -10.79 4.44 19.62
C ALA A 124 -11.25 3.01 19.29
N PHE A 125 -10.32 2.06 19.20
CA PHE A 125 -10.62 0.66 18.85
C PHE A 125 -11.55 -0.02 19.86
N GLN A 126 -11.51 0.36 21.14
CA GLN A 126 -12.47 -0.14 22.13
C GLN A 126 -13.93 0.19 21.77
N ARG A 127 -14.20 1.26 21.03
CA ARG A 127 -15.57 1.73 20.71
C ARG A 127 -16.01 1.42 19.28
N LEU A 128 -15.10 1.02 18.40
CA LEU A 128 -15.42 0.67 17.01
C LEU A 128 -15.85 -0.80 16.90
N GLU A 129 -17.10 -1.08 17.27
CA GLU A 129 -17.66 -2.44 17.33
C GLU A 129 -17.77 -3.11 15.95
N ASN A 130 -17.97 -2.32 14.88
CA ASN A 130 -18.16 -2.82 13.52
C ASN A 130 -16.86 -2.83 12.70
N LEU A 131 -15.71 -2.61 13.35
CA LEU A 131 -14.40 -2.58 12.69
C LEU A 131 -14.06 -3.94 12.07
N GLN A 132 -14.01 -3.99 10.74
CA GLN A 132 -13.70 -5.19 9.96
C GLN A 132 -12.24 -5.24 9.52
N THR A 133 -11.71 -4.08 9.12
CA THR A 133 -10.38 -4.01 8.52
C THR A 133 -9.58 -2.87 9.15
N ILE A 134 -8.32 -3.18 9.48
CA ILE A 134 -7.31 -2.17 9.78
C ILE A 134 -6.26 -2.17 8.68
N GLY A 135 -5.99 -1.01 8.09
CA GLY A 135 -5.00 -0.84 7.03
C GLY A 135 -3.81 0.03 7.44
N ILE A 136 -2.67 -0.22 6.82
CA ILE A 136 -1.53 0.69 6.76
C ILE A 136 -1.29 1.04 5.30
N ARG A 137 -1.06 2.33 5.03
CA ARG A 137 -0.94 2.83 3.65
C ARG A 137 0.06 3.97 3.50
N ASP A 138 0.72 4.02 2.34
CA ASP A 138 1.69 5.05 2.00
C ASP A 138 1.31 5.93 0.79
N PHE A 139 0.03 5.95 0.42
CA PHE A 139 -0.51 6.70 -0.73
C PHE A 139 -1.95 7.18 -0.48
N ASP A 140 -2.36 8.19 -1.25
CA ASP A 140 -3.73 8.69 -1.27
C ASP A 140 -4.62 7.87 -2.21
N SER A 141 -5.89 7.71 -1.85
CA SER A 141 -6.81 6.88 -2.63
C SER A 141 -7.63 7.70 -3.61
N HIS A 142 -7.70 7.22 -4.86
CA HIS A 142 -8.58 7.74 -5.91
C HIS A 142 -10.03 7.21 -5.83
N SER A 143 -10.36 6.42 -4.80
CA SER A 143 -11.66 5.73 -4.72
C SER A 143 -12.85 6.66 -4.43
N ARG A 144 -12.59 7.91 -4.04
CA ARG A 144 -13.62 8.93 -3.87
C ARG A 144 -13.43 9.96 -4.98
N VAL A 145 -14.48 10.16 -5.77
CA VAL A 145 -14.47 11.04 -6.95
C VAL A 145 -14.97 12.45 -6.63
N ARG A 146 -15.70 12.62 -5.51
CA ARG A 146 -16.19 13.94 -5.06
C ARG A 146 -15.02 14.89 -4.87
N ASP A 147 -15.23 16.14 -5.28
CA ASP A 147 -14.23 17.23 -5.32
C ASP A 147 -13.06 17.00 -6.31
N GLY A 148 -13.10 15.96 -7.15
CA GLY A 148 -12.03 15.65 -8.10
C GLY A 148 -10.68 15.37 -7.45
N ARG A 149 -10.67 15.05 -6.15
CA ARG A 149 -9.46 14.92 -5.33
C ARG A 149 -9.32 13.53 -4.76
N SER A 150 -8.11 12.98 -4.83
CA SER A 150 -7.73 11.83 -4.02
C SER A 150 -7.90 12.17 -2.54
N TRP A 151 -8.51 11.27 -1.76
CA TRP A 151 -8.68 11.53 -0.34
C TRP A 151 -7.46 11.03 0.44
N THR A 152 -6.92 11.93 1.26
CA THR A 152 -5.70 11.75 2.05
C THR A 152 -6.02 11.59 3.54
N SER A 153 -4.98 11.41 4.35
CA SER A 153 -5.07 11.33 5.81
C SER A 153 -5.64 12.62 6.40
N TRP A 154 -6.56 12.50 7.34
CA TRP A 154 -7.23 13.65 7.95
C TRP A 154 -6.25 14.72 8.48
N GLY A 155 -5.16 14.31 9.14
CA GLY A 155 -4.15 15.26 9.61
C GLY A 155 -3.33 15.93 8.51
N ALA A 156 -3.07 15.26 7.39
CA ALA A 156 -2.22 15.77 6.33
C ALA A 156 -2.83 16.99 5.63
N THR A 157 -4.16 17.02 5.47
CA THR A 157 -4.87 18.20 4.94
C THR A 157 -4.73 19.42 5.82
N THR A 158 -4.69 19.22 7.14
CA THR A 158 -4.54 20.30 8.12
C THR A 158 -3.14 20.88 8.06
N VAL A 159 -2.13 20.02 8.04
CA VAL A 159 -0.72 20.45 7.91
C VAL A 159 -0.49 21.22 6.61
N TYR A 160 -1.02 20.73 5.48
CA TYR A 160 -0.86 21.44 4.20
C TYR A 160 -1.52 22.82 4.22
N ARG A 161 -2.74 22.93 4.78
CA ARG A 161 -3.44 24.22 4.90
C ARG A 161 -2.65 25.19 5.78
N GLU A 162 -2.15 24.73 6.92
CA GLU A 162 -1.48 25.56 7.91
C GLU A 162 -0.06 25.95 7.50
N THR A 163 0.67 25.08 6.80
CA THR A 163 2.11 25.28 6.54
C THR A 163 2.48 25.43 5.06
N GLY A 164 1.58 25.04 4.15
CA GLY A 164 1.87 24.92 2.72
C GLY A 164 2.68 23.67 2.34
N ILE A 165 3.14 22.88 3.32
CA ILE A 165 3.96 21.68 3.09
C ILE A 165 3.07 20.44 2.99
N ARG A 166 3.27 19.65 1.93
CA ARG A 166 2.66 18.33 1.80
C ARG A 166 3.53 17.32 2.52
N LEU A 167 2.96 16.64 3.52
CA LEU A 167 3.67 15.58 4.22
C LEU A 167 3.90 14.39 3.29
N ASN A 168 5.11 13.86 3.36
CA ASN A 168 5.51 12.66 2.65
C ASN A 168 4.74 11.45 3.21
N VAL A 169 4.16 10.66 2.31
CA VAL A 169 3.46 9.40 2.65
C VAL A 169 4.29 8.23 2.16
N SER A 170 4.84 8.35 0.94
CA SER A 170 6.05 7.71 0.44
C SER A 170 6.46 8.36 -0.88
N ASP A 171 7.65 8.93 -0.91
CA ASP A 171 8.18 9.57 -2.11
C ASP A 171 8.79 8.50 -3.04
N ARG A 172 8.16 8.29 -4.19
CA ARG A 172 8.70 7.45 -5.28
C ARG A 172 10.11 7.88 -5.69
N ASN A 173 10.50 9.13 -5.45
CA ASN A 173 11.81 9.69 -5.80
C ASN A 173 12.80 9.72 -4.62
N GLN A 174 12.38 10.00 -3.38
CA GLN A 174 13.27 9.97 -2.19
C GLN A 174 13.65 8.55 -1.74
N ALA A 175 12.92 7.52 -2.19
CA ALA A 175 13.33 6.12 -2.04
C ALA A 175 14.72 5.81 -2.63
N ARG A 176 15.27 6.69 -3.49
CA ARG A 176 16.66 6.60 -3.98
C ARG A 176 17.71 7.07 -2.98
N TYR A 177 17.36 7.93 -2.00
CA TYR A 177 18.34 8.59 -1.13
C TYR A 177 18.20 8.22 0.36
N ALA A 178 16.99 7.91 0.85
CA ALA A 178 16.78 7.54 2.26
C ALA A 178 15.64 6.50 2.49
N PRO A 179 15.64 5.34 1.80
CA PRO A 179 14.58 4.32 1.92
C PRO A 179 14.41 3.73 3.34
N GLU A 180 15.41 3.89 4.20
CA GLU A 180 15.38 3.37 5.58
C GLU A 180 14.41 4.15 6.48
N VAL A 181 14.16 5.44 6.24
CA VAL A 181 13.35 6.27 7.15
C VAL A 181 11.86 5.96 7.02
N SER A 182 11.33 5.94 5.79
CA SER A 182 9.92 5.60 5.50
C SER A 182 9.57 4.18 5.95
N SER A 183 10.45 3.22 5.70
CA SER A 183 10.24 1.82 6.08
C SER A 183 10.28 1.59 7.60
N ARG A 184 11.16 2.29 8.33
CA ARG A 184 11.17 2.28 9.80
C ARG A 184 9.84 2.79 10.35
N PHE A 185 9.33 3.90 9.81
CA PHE A 185 8.05 4.44 10.25
C PHE A 185 6.88 3.47 10.00
N ALA A 186 6.86 2.77 8.87
CA ALA A 186 5.88 1.72 8.61
C ALA A 186 5.88 0.61 9.68
N SER A 187 7.07 0.16 10.09
CA SER A 187 7.22 -0.77 11.22
C SER A 187 6.68 -0.18 12.52
N ARG A 188 6.95 1.11 12.81
CA ARG A 188 6.45 1.81 14.02
C ARG A 188 4.94 1.87 14.04
N VAL A 189 4.31 2.20 12.91
CA VAL A 189 2.85 2.21 12.74
C VAL A 189 2.29 0.82 12.96
N PHE A 190 2.85 -0.21 12.31
CA PHE A 190 2.44 -1.61 12.46
C PHE A 190 2.47 -2.06 13.92
N SER A 191 3.57 -1.78 14.62
CA SER A 191 3.74 -2.09 16.04
C SER A 191 2.70 -1.38 16.91
N SER A 192 2.44 -0.09 16.68
CA SER A 192 1.43 0.67 17.44
C SER A 192 0.03 0.13 17.28
N ILE A 193 -0.36 -0.19 16.04
CA ILE A 193 -1.70 -0.71 15.76
C ILE A 193 -1.89 -2.06 16.46
N LEU A 194 -0.96 -3.00 16.30
CA LEU A 194 -1.09 -4.31 16.92
C LEU A 194 -1.13 -4.25 18.45
N TYR A 195 -0.28 -3.42 19.05
CA TYR A 195 -0.34 -3.18 20.48
C TYR A 195 -1.73 -2.67 20.90
N SER A 196 -2.25 -1.68 20.17
CA SER A 196 -3.51 -1.02 20.50
C SER A 196 -4.71 -1.95 20.31
N LEU A 197 -4.72 -2.78 19.27
CA LEU A 197 -5.73 -3.82 19.05
C LEU A 197 -5.71 -4.85 20.18
N GLY A 198 -4.50 -5.31 20.56
CA GLY A 198 -4.32 -6.24 21.68
C GLY A 198 -4.83 -5.64 23.00
N LYS A 199 -4.46 -4.40 23.32
CA LYS A 199 -4.90 -3.69 24.54
C LYS A 199 -6.40 -3.39 24.52
N ALA A 200 -6.98 -3.13 23.36
CA ALA A 200 -8.41 -2.94 23.17
C ALA A 200 -9.20 -4.26 23.18
N ASN A 201 -8.52 -5.41 23.19
CA ASN A 201 -9.10 -6.74 23.02
C ASN A 201 -9.99 -6.83 21.75
N ARG A 202 -9.48 -6.28 20.64
CA ARG A 202 -10.16 -6.30 19.34
C ARG A 202 -9.39 -7.17 18.34
N GLN A 203 -10.14 -7.92 17.56
CA GLN A 203 -9.62 -8.85 16.55
C GLN A 203 -10.39 -8.62 15.25
N PRO A 204 -10.13 -7.50 14.54
CA PRO A 204 -10.71 -7.29 13.22
C PRO A 204 -10.34 -8.49 12.31
N PRO A 205 -11.27 -8.99 11.48
CA PRO A 205 -11.01 -10.09 10.56
C PRO A 205 -9.83 -9.85 9.63
N GLU A 206 -9.55 -8.60 9.25
CA GLU A 206 -8.57 -8.26 8.23
C GLU A 206 -7.57 -7.20 8.72
N PHE A 207 -6.30 -7.45 8.41
CA PHE A 207 -5.21 -6.49 8.61
C PHE A 207 -4.48 -6.32 7.27
N GLU A 208 -4.59 -5.14 6.67
CA GLU A 208 -3.96 -4.80 5.39
C GLU A 208 -2.67 -4.00 5.62
N HIS A 209 -1.58 -4.35 4.93
CA HIS A 209 -0.35 -3.57 4.89
C HIS A 209 0.03 -3.29 3.44
N VAL A 210 -0.38 -2.12 2.93
CA VAL A 210 -0.27 -1.76 1.51
C VAL A 210 0.67 -0.57 1.36
N ILE A 211 1.95 -0.86 1.13
CA ILE A 211 3.03 0.12 1.03
C ILE A 211 3.81 -0.12 -0.28
N SER A 212 4.26 0.95 -0.93
CA SER A 212 4.96 0.90 -2.22
C SER A 212 6.33 0.25 -2.12
N ASN A 213 7.10 0.52 -1.06
CA ASN A 213 8.40 -0.10 -0.81
C ASN A 213 8.40 -0.89 0.51
N ASN A 214 8.18 -2.21 0.38
CA ASN A 214 7.97 -3.10 1.52
C ASN A 214 9.22 -3.85 1.99
N GLU A 215 10.32 -3.82 1.26
CA GLU A 215 11.40 -4.76 1.52
C GLU A 215 12.03 -4.56 2.91
N ALA A 216 12.27 -3.31 3.32
CA ALA A 216 12.83 -3.02 4.64
C ALA A 216 11.85 -3.36 5.78
N PHE A 217 10.54 -3.17 5.58
CA PHE A 217 9.53 -3.67 6.51
C PHE A 217 9.58 -5.20 6.62
N LEU A 218 9.67 -5.93 5.50
CA LEU A 218 9.77 -7.40 5.51
C LEU A 218 11.05 -7.89 6.19
N ARG A 219 12.18 -7.17 6.04
CA ARG A 219 13.41 -7.47 6.77
C ARG A 219 13.21 -7.33 8.27
N TRP A 220 12.68 -6.18 8.72
CA TRP A 220 12.32 -5.96 10.12
C TRP A 220 11.34 -7.03 10.63
N LEU A 221 10.34 -7.39 9.82
CA LEU A 221 9.37 -8.42 10.16
C LEU A 221 10.01 -9.80 10.28
N SER A 222 11.11 -10.08 9.57
CA SER A 222 11.83 -11.36 9.64
C SER A 222 12.81 -11.46 10.83
N GLU A 223 13.15 -10.36 11.48
CA GLU A 223 14.08 -10.35 12.61
C GLU A 223 13.47 -11.02 13.85
N PRO A 224 14.27 -11.70 14.68
CA PRO A 224 13.77 -12.32 15.92
C PRO A 224 13.29 -11.26 16.90
N ALA A 225 12.14 -11.51 17.53
CA ALA A 225 11.65 -10.66 18.62
C ALA A 225 12.51 -10.90 19.87
N SER A 226 13.54 -10.07 20.08
CA SER A 226 14.47 -10.18 21.20
C SER A 226 14.27 -9.06 22.22
N VAL A 227 14.32 -9.42 23.51
CA VAL A 227 14.28 -8.47 24.63
C VAL A 227 15.49 -7.52 24.62
N ALA A 228 16.64 -7.96 24.09
CA ALA A 228 17.83 -7.12 23.96
C ALA A 228 17.64 -5.92 23.01
N ALA A 229 16.74 -6.04 22.04
CA ALA A 229 16.44 -4.96 21.09
C ALA A 229 15.64 -3.81 21.72
N LEU A 230 15.07 -3.98 22.92
CA LEU A 230 14.36 -2.91 23.64
C LEU A 230 15.28 -1.73 23.99
N GLN A 231 16.60 -1.97 24.10
CA GLN A 231 17.58 -0.94 24.46
C GLN A 231 17.93 0.00 23.30
N SER A 232 17.56 -0.34 22.05
CA SER A 232 17.85 0.42 20.83
C SER A 232 16.58 0.94 20.14
N ALA A 233 15.42 0.79 20.78
CA ALA A 233 14.15 1.24 20.22
C ALA A 233 14.16 2.77 20.10
N ALA A 234 14.20 3.27 18.87
CA ALA A 234 14.16 4.69 18.58
C ALA A 234 12.75 5.12 18.13
N PHE A 235 12.52 6.43 18.08
CA PHE A 235 11.27 7.07 17.62
C PHE A 235 10.65 6.38 16.38
N LEU A 236 11.47 6.08 15.37
CA LEU A 236 11.05 5.42 14.12
C LEU A 236 11.33 3.91 14.08
N ASN A 237 12.16 3.36 14.95
CA ASN A 237 12.63 1.97 14.82
C ASN A 237 12.12 1.10 15.97
N PRO A 238 10.93 0.48 15.86
CA PRO A 238 10.40 -0.37 16.91
C PRO A 238 11.11 -1.73 16.95
N VAL A 239 11.00 -2.42 18.08
CA VAL A 239 11.48 -3.80 18.22
C VAL A 239 10.70 -4.73 17.28
N PRO A 240 11.38 -5.68 16.61
CA PRO A 240 10.72 -6.73 15.82
C PRO A 240 9.69 -7.53 16.64
N ILE A 241 8.59 -7.90 15.98
CA ILE A 241 7.41 -8.50 16.62
C ILE A 241 7.37 -10.03 16.44
N ALA A 242 6.86 -10.77 17.42
CA ALA A 242 6.87 -12.24 17.38
C ALA A 242 5.69 -12.86 16.61
N LEU A 243 4.50 -12.26 16.67
CA LEU A 243 3.24 -12.78 16.10
C LEU A 243 3.02 -14.30 16.32
N PRO A 244 3.03 -14.81 17.57
CA PRO A 244 3.01 -16.24 17.87
C PRO A 244 1.68 -16.96 17.56
N ARG A 245 0.74 -16.27 16.90
CA ARG A 245 -0.58 -16.79 16.50
C ARG A 245 -0.87 -16.55 15.02
N LEU A 246 0.13 -16.13 14.24
CA LEU A 246 -0.04 -15.88 12.81
C LEU A 246 -0.26 -17.20 12.07
N LYS A 247 -1.47 -17.39 11.54
CA LYS A 247 -1.83 -18.58 10.75
C LYS A 247 -1.87 -18.30 9.26
N ASN A 248 -2.25 -17.08 8.88
CA ASN A 248 -2.52 -16.71 7.50
C ASN A 248 -1.59 -15.58 7.12
N LEU A 249 -0.81 -15.77 6.06
CA LEU A 249 0.09 -14.76 5.53
C LEU A 249 -0.14 -14.60 4.03
N GLU A 250 -0.62 -13.42 3.64
CA GLU A 250 -0.82 -13.07 2.24
C GLU A 250 0.14 -11.96 1.86
N LEU A 251 0.95 -12.22 0.84
CA LEU A 251 1.96 -11.32 0.32
C LEU A 251 1.64 -11.03 -1.14
N GLY A 252 1.34 -9.76 -1.42
CA GLY A 252 0.80 -9.29 -2.68
C GLY A 252 1.56 -8.10 -3.25
N GLN A 253 1.72 -8.02 -4.57
CA GLN A 253 2.15 -6.80 -5.28
C GLN A 253 3.44 -6.18 -4.73
N LEU A 254 4.51 -6.98 -4.66
CA LEU A 254 5.78 -6.54 -4.06
C LEU A 254 6.99 -7.02 -4.86
N SER A 255 8.05 -6.20 -4.86
CA SER A 255 9.39 -6.59 -5.29
C SER A 255 10.25 -6.88 -4.07
N VAL A 256 10.90 -8.04 -4.03
CA VAL A 256 11.67 -8.47 -2.85
C VAL A 256 12.81 -9.42 -3.23
N ARG A 257 13.87 -9.43 -2.43
CA ARG A 257 14.92 -10.43 -2.55
C ARG A 257 14.44 -11.80 -2.04
N PRO A 258 14.78 -12.91 -2.72
CA PRO A 258 14.37 -14.26 -2.30
C PRO A 258 14.70 -14.58 -0.84
N GLY A 259 15.88 -14.18 -0.36
CA GLY A 259 16.31 -14.44 1.02
C GLY A 259 15.49 -13.70 2.09
N VAL A 260 14.91 -12.55 1.77
CA VAL A 260 14.02 -11.82 2.70
C VAL A 260 12.69 -12.56 2.82
N LEU A 261 12.10 -12.97 1.69
CA LEU A 261 10.85 -13.73 1.68
C LEU A 261 11.01 -15.08 2.40
N HIS A 262 12.12 -15.80 2.15
CA HIS A 262 12.46 -17.01 2.87
C HIS A 262 12.55 -16.78 4.39
N SER A 263 13.21 -15.70 4.82
CA SER A 263 13.38 -15.37 6.24
C SER A 263 12.04 -15.06 6.93
N VAL A 264 11.14 -14.33 6.27
CA VAL A 264 9.79 -14.07 6.78
C VAL A 264 9.01 -15.38 6.96
N VAL A 265 8.97 -16.23 5.93
CA VAL A 265 8.25 -17.52 6.01
C VAL A 265 8.87 -18.42 7.08
N SER A 266 10.21 -18.47 7.16
CA SER A 266 10.92 -19.26 8.17
C SER A 266 10.58 -18.84 9.59
N LYS A 267 10.50 -17.54 9.85
CA LYS A 267 10.16 -17.01 11.18
C LYS A 267 8.78 -17.46 11.65
N PHE A 268 7.78 -17.46 10.77
CA PHE A 268 6.40 -17.80 11.11
C PHE A 268 6.03 -19.26 10.83
N ALA A 269 6.97 -20.05 10.32
CA ALA A 269 6.77 -21.46 9.99
C ALA A 269 6.06 -22.28 11.09
N PRO A 270 6.36 -22.14 12.39
CA PRO A 270 5.74 -22.96 13.43
C PRO A 270 4.21 -22.78 13.57
N THR A 271 3.66 -21.65 13.13
CA THR A 271 2.23 -21.33 13.31
C THR A 271 1.48 -21.15 11.99
N LEU A 272 2.20 -20.99 10.88
CA LEU A 272 1.64 -20.68 9.57
C LEU A 272 0.90 -21.89 8.99
N GLN A 273 -0.33 -21.67 8.54
CA GLN A 273 -1.24 -22.67 7.96
C GLN A 273 -1.61 -22.32 6.52
N ASP A 274 -1.77 -21.03 6.21
CA ASP A 274 -2.16 -20.56 4.89
C ASP A 274 -1.14 -19.53 4.38
N LEU A 275 -0.55 -19.79 3.22
CA LEU A 275 0.43 -18.91 2.57
C LEU A 275 -0.05 -18.56 1.16
N SER A 276 -0.15 -17.26 0.87
CA SER A 276 -0.48 -16.75 -0.45
C SER A 276 0.63 -15.83 -0.96
N LEU A 277 1.19 -16.14 -2.13
CA LEU A 277 2.20 -15.34 -2.83
C LEU A 277 1.65 -14.91 -4.18
N TRP A 278 1.25 -13.64 -4.30
CA TRP A 278 0.56 -13.13 -5.48
C TRP A 278 1.23 -11.88 -6.05
N ARG A 279 1.48 -11.82 -7.36
CA ARG A 279 2.12 -10.64 -7.99
C ARG A 279 3.43 -10.25 -7.31
N ILE A 280 4.29 -11.22 -7.05
CA ILE A 280 5.59 -11.01 -6.43
C ILE A 280 6.66 -11.00 -7.51
N ASN A 281 7.55 -10.01 -7.46
CA ASN A 281 8.76 -9.94 -8.29
C ASN A 281 9.99 -10.26 -7.45
N LEU A 282 10.69 -11.35 -7.74
CA LEU A 282 11.96 -11.69 -7.10
C LEU A 282 13.12 -10.94 -7.78
N GLN A 283 13.90 -10.21 -7.00
CA GLN A 283 15.03 -9.42 -7.51
C GLN A 283 16.38 -10.06 -7.19
N SER A 284 17.28 -10.09 -8.18
CA SER A 284 18.70 -10.42 -7.98
C SER A 284 19.54 -9.18 -7.71
N ILE A 285 20.48 -9.26 -6.77
CA ILE A 285 21.53 -8.23 -6.60
C ILE A 285 22.74 -8.56 -7.47
N THR A 286 23.00 -9.83 -7.71
CA THR A 286 24.16 -10.28 -8.46
C THR A 286 23.84 -10.27 -9.95
N PRO A 287 24.69 -9.64 -10.79
CA PRO A 287 24.57 -9.74 -12.22
C PRO A 287 24.59 -11.21 -12.62
N VAL A 288 23.57 -11.65 -13.33
CA VAL A 288 23.52 -13.00 -13.89
C VAL A 288 24.50 -13.02 -15.07
N PRO A 289 25.47 -13.96 -15.11
CA PRO A 289 26.39 -14.05 -16.25
C PRO A 289 25.62 -14.23 -17.55
N SER A 290 26.11 -13.64 -18.64
CA SER A 290 25.48 -13.74 -19.97
C SER A 290 25.22 -15.21 -20.34
N GLY A 291 24.03 -15.48 -20.87
CA GLY A 291 23.59 -16.83 -21.26
C GLY A 291 23.08 -17.72 -20.11
N HIS A 292 23.27 -17.32 -18.84
CA HIS A 292 22.68 -18.07 -17.73
C HIS A 292 21.20 -17.69 -17.54
N LYS A 293 20.34 -18.71 -17.38
CA LYS A 293 18.89 -18.57 -17.22
C LYS A 293 18.44 -19.09 -15.84
N PRO A 294 18.77 -18.39 -14.73
CA PRO A 294 18.46 -18.85 -13.37
C PRO A 294 16.96 -18.78 -13.07
N ASN A 295 16.47 -19.68 -12.23
CA ASN A 295 15.06 -19.70 -11.83
C ASN A 295 14.96 -19.52 -10.31
N PHE A 296 14.86 -18.25 -9.87
CA PHE A 296 14.84 -17.89 -8.45
C PHE A 296 13.61 -18.43 -7.74
N TRP A 297 12.50 -18.60 -8.45
CA TRP A 297 11.28 -19.20 -7.90
C TRP A 297 11.46 -20.68 -7.63
N LYS A 298 12.09 -21.42 -8.54
CA LYS A 298 12.43 -22.84 -8.33
C LYS A 298 13.34 -23.00 -7.11
N ASP A 299 14.36 -22.16 -7.00
CA ASP A 299 15.29 -22.18 -5.86
C ASP A 299 14.59 -21.82 -4.55
N LEU A 300 13.74 -20.79 -4.57
CA LEU A 300 12.94 -20.40 -3.41
C LEU A 300 11.98 -21.52 -2.98
N PHE A 301 11.22 -22.13 -3.90
CA PHE A 301 10.34 -23.25 -3.58
C PHE A 301 11.12 -24.45 -3.02
N ASN A 302 12.32 -24.71 -3.54
CA ASN A 302 13.21 -25.72 -2.96
C ASN A 302 13.63 -25.39 -1.53
N GLN A 303 13.95 -24.13 -1.23
CA GLN A 303 14.28 -23.69 0.13
C GLN A 303 13.06 -23.73 1.06
N LEU A 304 11.92 -23.18 0.63
CA LEU A 304 10.67 -23.17 1.41
C LEU A 304 10.21 -24.60 1.76
N SER A 305 10.32 -25.55 0.82
CA SER A 305 9.96 -26.95 1.06
C SER A 305 10.81 -27.66 2.13
N LYS A 306 11.94 -27.06 2.53
CA LYS A 306 12.88 -27.60 3.52
C LYS A 306 12.83 -26.85 4.86
N ILE A 307 11.98 -25.83 4.99
CA ILE A 307 11.85 -25.09 6.24
C ILE A 307 11.31 -26.03 7.33
N PRO A 308 12.00 -26.17 8.47
CA PRO A 308 11.52 -27.00 9.56
C PRO A 308 10.23 -26.42 10.15
N GLN A 309 9.31 -27.30 10.56
CA GLN A 309 8.02 -26.94 11.18
C GLN A 309 7.03 -26.21 10.27
N LEU A 310 7.34 -25.99 8.99
CA LEU A 310 6.42 -25.37 8.03
C LEU A 310 5.34 -26.37 7.59
N ASN A 311 4.19 -26.34 8.28
CA ASN A 311 3.06 -27.25 8.05
C ASN A 311 1.88 -26.51 7.43
N ILE A 312 2.06 -26.05 6.19
CA ILE A 312 1.02 -25.31 5.44
C ILE A 312 -0.08 -26.28 4.98
N ASN A 313 -1.33 -25.89 5.19
CA ASN A 313 -2.55 -26.56 4.71
C ASN A 313 -2.98 -26.03 3.33
N ARG A 314 -2.80 -24.73 3.09
CA ARG A 314 -3.13 -24.08 1.82
C ARG A 314 -1.97 -23.22 1.32
N LEU A 315 -1.55 -23.48 0.09
CA LEU A 315 -0.55 -22.69 -0.62
C LEU A 315 -1.15 -22.17 -1.92
N LYS A 316 -1.13 -20.85 -2.10
CA LYS A 316 -1.46 -20.18 -3.35
C LYS A 316 -0.26 -19.41 -3.88
N VAL A 317 0.08 -19.62 -5.14
CA VAL A 317 1.13 -18.87 -5.83
C VAL A 317 0.62 -18.42 -7.19
N GLY A 318 0.86 -17.18 -7.59
CA GLY A 318 0.43 -16.73 -8.91
C GLY A 318 0.84 -15.33 -9.31
N MET A 319 0.78 -15.08 -10.63
CA MET A 319 1.23 -13.84 -11.27
C MET A 319 2.69 -13.51 -10.90
N LEU A 320 3.54 -14.52 -10.85
CA LEU A 320 4.91 -14.40 -10.36
C LEU A 320 5.82 -13.75 -11.41
N GLN A 321 6.82 -13.01 -10.94
CA GLN A 321 7.86 -12.42 -11.77
C GLN A 321 9.24 -12.61 -11.13
N GLN A 322 10.29 -12.59 -11.93
CA GLN A 322 11.66 -12.43 -11.46
C GLN A 322 12.40 -11.45 -12.36
N ASP A 323 13.08 -10.46 -11.80
CA ASP A 323 13.73 -9.37 -12.55
C ASP A 323 12.86 -8.86 -13.71
N HIS A 324 11.56 -8.64 -13.43
CA HIS A 324 10.53 -8.21 -14.39
C HIS A 324 10.15 -9.20 -15.51
N MET A 325 10.74 -10.39 -15.55
CA MET A 325 10.33 -11.49 -16.44
C MET A 325 9.15 -12.26 -15.84
N PHE A 326 8.20 -12.69 -16.68
CA PHE A 326 7.07 -13.48 -16.23
C PHE A 326 7.49 -14.90 -15.85
N VAL A 327 6.83 -15.45 -14.84
CA VAL A 327 7.05 -16.81 -14.36
C VAL A 327 5.74 -17.55 -14.46
N ASN A 328 5.78 -18.66 -15.19
CA ASN A 328 4.63 -19.49 -15.49
C ASN A 328 4.85 -20.93 -15.01
N PHE A 329 3.77 -21.70 -14.93
CA PHE A 329 3.78 -23.11 -14.58
C PHE A 329 3.44 -23.94 -15.82
N LYS A 330 4.32 -24.87 -16.17
CA LYS A 330 4.05 -25.89 -17.19
C LYS A 330 2.90 -26.76 -16.73
N GLU A 331 2.07 -27.16 -17.69
CA GLU A 331 1.01 -28.12 -17.48
C GLU A 331 1.45 -29.49 -18.00
N ASP A 332 0.86 -30.56 -17.46
CA ASP A 332 1.29 -31.94 -17.74
C ASP A 332 0.88 -32.40 -19.15
N GLU A 333 -0.08 -31.72 -19.79
CA GLU A 333 -0.51 -32.00 -21.15
C GLU A 333 0.35 -31.25 -22.18
N GLU A 334 0.98 -32.00 -23.07
CA GLU A 334 1.84 -31.48 -24.13
C GLU A 334 1.02 -30.57 -25.08
N GLY A 335 1.41 -29.30 -25.20
CA GLY A 335 0.72 -28.28 -26.02
C GLY A 335 -0.31 -27.42 -25.28
N SER A 336 -0.56 -27.68 -24.00
CA SER A 336 -1.43 -26.83 -23.18
C SER A 336 -0.76 -25.48 -22.84
N LYS A 337 -1.58 -24.43 -22.68
CA LYS A 337 -1.07 -23.09 -22.34
C LYS A 337 -0.54 -23.10 -20.90
N PRO A 338 0.64 -22.49 -20.65
CA PRO A 338 1.20 -22.46 -19.31
C PRO A 338 0.30 -21.64 -18.37
N SER A 339 0.11 -22.13 -17.15
CA SER A 339 -0.70 -21.44 -16.15
C SER A 339 0.09 -20.33 -15.46
N LYS A 340 -0.61 -19.25 -15.08
CA LYS A 340 -0.06 -18.13 -14.30
C LYS A 340 -0.26 -18.29 -12.79
N GLU A 341 -0.96 -19.33 -12.36
CA GLU A 341 -1.21 -19.60 -10.94
C GLU A 341 -1.31 -21.09 -10.64
N LYS A 342 -0.98 -21.45 -9.40
CA LYS A 342 -1.22 -22.77 -8.83
C LYS A 342 -1.70 -22.58 -7.39
N GLU A 343 -2.69 -23.38 -7.01
CA GLU A 343 -3.24 -23.39 -5.66
C GLU A 343 -3.46 -24.84 -5.23
N TYR A 344 -3.14 -25.13 -3.98
CA TYR A 344 -3.39 -26.42 -3.37
C TYR A 344 -3.87 -26.25 -1.95
N SER A 345 -4.89 -27.03 -1.58
CA SER A 345 -5.38 -27.17 -0.21
C SER A 345 -5.50 -28.66 0.12
N GLY A 346 -4.74 -29.16 1.09
CA GLY A 346 -4.79 -30.58 1.43
C GLY A 346 -3.59 -31.09 2.22
N LYS A 347 -3.61 -32.39 2.52
CA LYS A 347 -2.62 -33.06 3.39
C LYS A 347 -1.31 -33.42 2.66
N ASP A 348 -1.33 -33.55 1.34
CA ASP A 348 -0.17 -33.98 0.53
C ASP A 348 0.66 -32.79 0.01
N MET A 349 0.84 -31.76 0.85
CA MET A 349 1.57 -30.53 0.47
C MET A 349 2.97 -30.81 -0.06
N TYR A 350 3.63 -31.88 0.41
CA TYR A 350 4.93 -32.30 -0.12
C TYR A 350 4.91 -32.61 -1.62
N LYS A 351 3.88 -33.33 -2.11
CA LYS A 351 3.74 -33.63 -3.54
C LYS A 351 3.53 -32.35 -4.34
N PHE A 352 2.74 -31.42 -3.82
CA PHE A 352 2.53 -30.12 -4.45
C PHE A 352 3.82 -29.31 -4.54
N TRP A 353 4.68 -29.31 -3.50
CA TRP A 353 5.99 -28.69 -3.58
C TRP A 353 6.88 -29.29 -4.68
N VAL A 354 6.88 -30.62 -4.83
CA VAL A 354 7.62 -31.30 -5.90
C VAL A 354 7.12 -30.84 -7.27
N GLN A 355 5.80 -30.86 -7.47
CA GLN A 355 5.15 -30.40 -8.70
C GLN A 355 5.49 -28.93 -9.01
N LEU A 356 5.39 -28.02 -8.04
CA LEU A 356 5.73 -26.60 -8.23
C LEU A 356 7.17 -26.41 -8.72
N LYS A 357 8.13 -27.16 -8.17
CA LYS A 357 9.55 -27.07 -8.55
C LYS A 357 9.83 -27.58 -9.96
N GLU A 358 9.09 -28.57 -10.41
CA GLU A 358 9.23 -29.17 -11.74
C GLU A 358 8.54 -28.31 -12.82
N GLN A 359 7.35 -27.79 -12.50
CA GLN A 359 6.52 -27.04 -13.43
C GLN A 359 6.91 -25.57 -13.55
N VAL A 360 7.50 -24.94 -12.53
CA VAL A 360 7.85 -23.51 -12.57
C VAL A 360 8.92 -23.22 -13.62
N SER A 361 8.65 -22.26 -14.50
CA SER A 361 9.55 -21.84 -15.57
C SER A 361 9.47 -20.33 -15.77
N VAL A 362 10.61 -19.75 -16.14
CA VAL A 362 10.74 -18.32 -16.44
C VAL A 362 10.58 -18.12 -17.94
N GLU A 363 9.77 -17.15 -18.33
CA GLU A 363 9.62 -16.73 -19.72
C GLU A 363 10.74 -15.74 -20.07
N TRP A 364 11.76 -16.26 -20.75
CA TRP A 364 12.91 -15.45 -21.19
C TRP A 364 12.59 -14.76 -22.52
N PRO A 365 13.08 -13.53 -22.72
CA PRO A 365 13.00 -12.89 -24.03
C PRO A 365 13.72 -13.75 -25.09
N PRO A 366 13.26 -13.71 -26.35
CA PRO A 366 13.95 -14.38 -27.44
C PRO A 366 15.40 -13.88 -27.51
N GLU A 367 16.32 -14.79 -27.81
CA GLU A 367 17.72 -14.41 -27.96
C GLU A 367 17.85 -13.42 -29.12
N PRO A 368 18.61 -12.33 -28.97
CA PRO A 368 18.82 -11.40 -30.05
C PRO A 368 19.47 -12.16 -31.20
N VAL A 369 18.76 -12.25 -32.32
CA VAL A 369 19.30 -12.78 -33.57
C VAL A 369 20.27 -11.72 -34.07
N PHE A 370 21.54 -11.86 -33.70
CA PHE A 370 22.60 -11.15 -34.42
C PHE A 370 22.58 -11.75 -35.81
N ALA A 371 22.11 -10.97 -36.79
CA ALA A 371 22.36 -11.29 -38.19
C ALA A 371 23.86 -11.53 -38.28
N SER A 372 24.24 -12.76 -38.64
CA SER A 372 25.60 -13.00 -39.07
C SER A 372 25.81 -12.08 -40.25
N ASP A 373 26.65 -11.07 -40.04
CA ASP A 373 27.25 -10.25 -41.07
C ASP A 373 28.13 -11.19 -41.92
N ASP A 374 27.48 -12.03 -42.71
CA ASP A 374 28.10 -12.73 -43.83
C ASP A 374 28.05 -11.73 -44.96
N GLY A 375 29.18 -11.03 -45.13
CA GLY A 375 29.36 -10.01 -46.13
C GLY A 375 29.03 -10.54 -47.52
N SER A 376 27.95 -10.01 -48.09
CA SER A 376 27.83 -9.86 -49.53
C SER A 376 27.61 -8.38 -49.81
N ASP A 377 28.73 -7.70 -50.07
CA ASP A 377 28.77 -6.47 -50.83
C ASP A 377 28.04 -6.72 -52.16
N GLU A 378 26.82 -6.19 -52.29
CA GLU A 378 26.26 -5.90 -53.60
C GLU A 378 25.77 -4.46 -53.58
N ASP A 379 26.65 -3.62 -54.11
CA ASP A 379 26.41 -2.26 -54.55
C ASP A 379 25.18 -2.24 -55.48
N GLU A 380 24.13 -1.52 -55.13
CA GLU A 380 23.22 -0.97 -56.13
C GLU A 380 22.90 0.48 -55.78
N ASP A 381 23.52 1.35 -56.58
CA ASP A 381 23.30 2.79 -56.71
C ASP A 381 21.80 3.10 -56.85
N MET A 382 21.30 4.07 -56.07
CA MET A 382 20.13 4.86 -56.48
C MET A 382 20.32 6.32 -56.09
N ASP A 383 20.89 7.02 -57.07
CA ASP A 383 20.61 8.37 -57.55
C ASP A 383 19.94 9.36 -56.60
N ASP A 384 20.72 10.41 -56.34
CA ASP A 384 20.28 11.74 -55.95
C ASP A 384 19.25 12.30 -56.97
N GLU A 385 18.02 12.54 -56.52
CA GLU A 385 17.22 13.65 -57.04
C GLU A 385 16.78 14.52 -55.87
N ASP A 386 17.56 15.57 -55.66
CA ASP A 386 17.11 16.83 -55.06
C ASP A 386 15.82 17.27 -55.74
N GLU A 387 14.82 17.73 -54.98
CA GLU A 387 14.15 19.00 -55.27
C GLU A 387 13.20 19.46 -54.15
N HIS A 388 13.43 20.70 -53.75
CA HIS A 388 12.47 21.70 -53.26
C HIS A 388 11.88 21.62 -51.84
N LEU A 389 12.52 22.44 -50.99
CA LEU A 389 11.89 23.37 -50.05
C LEU A 389 10.52 23.88 -50.54
N ASP A 390 9.50 23.76 -49.71
CA ASP A 390 8.55 24.85 -49.49
C ASP A 390 8.10 24.86 -48.02
N SER A 391 8.40 25.99 -47.40
CA SER A 391 7.84 26.52 -46.17
C SER A 391 6.45 27.10 -46.43
N GLU A 392 5.47 26.80 -45.58
CA GLU A 392 4.28 27.62 -45.26
C GLU A 392 3.54 26.84 -44.14
N ASP A 393 3.63 27.30 -42.88
CA ASP A 393 2.70 28.25 -42.24
C ASP A 393 1.27 27.70 -42.14
N GLU A 394 0.88 27.21 -40.96
CA GLU A 394 -0.46 27.46 -40.39
C GLU A 394 -0.32 27.59 -38.86
N GLU A 395 -0.40 28.85 -38.41
CA GLU A 395 -0.84 29.27 -37.08
C GLU A 395 -2.37 29.00 -36.92
N ASP A 396 -2.90 29.37 -35.75
CA ASP A 396 -4.32 29.35 -35.32
C ASP A 396 -4.78 28.04 -34.65
N ASP A 397 -5.36 28.00 -33.44
CA ASP A 397 -6.14 29.01 -32.72
C ASP A 397 -5.87 29.02 -31.20
N GLU A 398 -5.71 30.23 -30.67
CA GLU A 398 -6.08 30.60 -29.30
C GLU A 398 -7.62 30.58 -29.18
N ASP A 399 -8.15 29.96 -28.14
CA ASP A 399 -9.45 30.34 -27.58
C ASP A 399 -9.28 30.46 -26.06
N ASP A 400 -9.01 31.69 -25.63
CA ASP A 400 -9.46 32.24 -24.36
C ASP A 400 -11.00 32.24 -24.36
N ASP A 401 -11.63 31.88 -23.23
CA ASP A 401 -12.64 32.74 -22.61
C ASP A 401 -13.16 32.19 -21.27
N GLU A 402 -13.05 33.09 -20.28
CA GLU A 402 -13.82 33.33 -19.05
C GLU A 402 -13.71 32.40 -17.80
#